data_AF-A0A3D1TF76-F1
#
_entry.id   AF-A0A3D1TF76-F1
#
_cell.length_a   1.000
_cell.length_b   1.000
_cell.length_c   1.000
_cell.angle_alpha   90.00
_cell.angle_beta   90.00
_cell.angle_gamma   90.00
#
_symmetry.space_group_name_H-M   'P 1'
#
loop_
_entity.id
_entity.type
_entity.pdbx_description
1 polymer ?
#
loop_
_entity_poly.entity_id
_entity_poly.type
_entity_poly.pdbx_seq_one_letter_code
_entity_poly.pdbx_strand_id
1 'polypeptide(L)'
;MESADNASNTPTSPHPDQVWEGTRKRSMLRVLNQLDRVQRSRQRLLQQQERLGDPQHWRTRADLLQSHIHLLRRGMKEISLNDWTTGEPVVFALDPTLAPAENIERHYRRFKKAKRGLAVIAQRLPEVEERIAMLESVRDACAQASSLQEFNRHFERVFPPARPLSKTPESAGEQRLPYRIFLGADGHEILVGKSGADNDTLTFRVAKPRDLWFHIAGRSGAHVVLRKRQKDEEPSQAAQVDAASLAVYFSPARTAGEGPVTVTEVRHIRRLKGAPPGTVRVLQYSEIKIVLDRDSIGKLLQRRAAQDVDASLPPSLPERVMRQLPSHSKKAES
;
A
#
# COMPACT_ATOMS: atom_id res chain seq x y z
N MET A 1 -33.79 1.48 66.56
CA MET A 1 -34.25 2.69 65.86
C MET A 1 -33.00 3.38 65.35
N GLU A 2 -32.57 3.08 64.12
CA GLU A 2 -32.98 3.82 62.89
C GLU A 2 -32.49 5.27 62.95
N SER A 3 -31.72 5.84 62.02
CA SER A 3 -31.49 5.48 60.62
C SER A 3 -30.18 6.10 60.12
N ALA A 4 -29.62 5.47 59.09
CA ALA A 4 -28.50 5.96 58.30
C ALA A 4 -28.99 6.95 57.24
N ASP A 5 -28.45 8.17 57.24
CA ASP A 5 -28.53 9.08 56.09
C ASP A 5 -27.35 8.80 55.15
N ASN A 6 -27.54 7.82 54.28
CA ASN A 6 -26.65 7.58 53.15
C ASN A 6 -27.21 8.34 51.94
N ALA A 7 -26.71 9.56 51.72
CA ALA A 7 -27.03 10.37 50.56
C ALA A 7 -26.60 9.63 49.28
N SER A 8 -27.58 9.08 48.59
CA SER A 8 -27.46 8.43 47.29
C SER A 8 -26.97 9.42 46.22
N ASN A 9 -25.66 9.41 45.98
CA ASN A 9 -25.03 10.13 44.88
C ASN A 9 -25.22 9.32 43.58
N THR A 10 -26.38 9.43 42.94
CA THR A 10 -26.62 8.86 41.61
C THR A 10 -25.88 9.69 40.56
N PRO A 11 -25.07 9.09 39.67
CA PRO A 11 -24.40 9.82 38.60
C PRO A 11 -25.43 10.34 37.59
N THR A 12 -25.61 11.67 37.55
CA THR A 12 -26.42 12.37 36.56
C THR A 12 -25.96 12.01 35.15
N SER A 13 -26.84 11.35 34.39
CA SER A 13 -26.59 11.05 32.98
C SER A 13 -26.41 12.36 32.19
N PRO A 14 -25.44 12.44 31.27
CA PRO A 14 -25.12 13.69 30.57
C PRO A 14 -26.31 14.18 29.72
N HIS A 15 -26.57 15.48 29.78
CA HIS A 15 -27.62 16.14 28.99
C HIS A 15 -27.36 15.93 27.48
N PRO A 16 -28.40 15.68 26.65
CA PRO A 16 -28.24 15.41 25.20
C PRO A 16 -27.39 16.45 24.45
N ASP A 17 -27.43 17.71 24.88
CA ASP A 17 -26.63 18.80 24.31
C ASP A 17 -25.12 18.67 24.57
N GLN A 18 -24.71 18.13 25.73
CA GLN A 18 -23.30 17.87 26.05
C GLN A 18 -22.73 16.69 25.23
N VAL A 19 -23.57 15.70 24.94
CA VAL A 19 -23.19 14.55 24.08
C VAL A 19 -22.99 15.01 22.63
N TRP A 20 -23.80 15.97 22.18
CA TRP A 20 -23.71 16.62 20.87
C TRP A 20 -22.42 17.42 20.71
N GLU A 21 -22.11 18.35 21.62
CA GLU A 21 -20.89 19.16 21.54
C GLU A 21 -19.62 18.32 21.55
N GLY A 22 -19.58 17.27 22.38
CA GLY A 22 -18.46 16.33 22.42
C GLY A 22 -18.27 15.58 21.10
N THR A 23 -19.35 15.18 20.44
CA THR A 23 -19.32 14.46 19.15
C THR A 23 -18.95 15.38 17.99
N ARG A 24 -19.46 16.61 17.99
CA ARG A 24 -19.09 17.66 17.04
C ARG A 24 -17.60 17.99 17.13
N LYS A 25 -17.08 18.19 18.36
CA LYS A 25 -15.67 18.50 18.61
C LYS A 25 -14.74 17.38 18.13
N ARG A 26 -15.06 16.11 18.42
CA ARG A 26 -14.29 14.95 17.94
C ARG A 26 -14.29 14.85 16.41
N SER A 27 -15.44 15.05 15.79
CA SER A 27 -15.60 14.98 14.33
C SER A 27 -14.85 16.12 13.64
N MET A 28 -14.93 17.34 14.17
CA MET A 28 -14.16 18.48 13.68
C MET A 28 -12.65 18.25 13.82
N LEU A 29 -12.19 17.71 14.95
CA LEU A 29 -10.78 17.37 15.14
C LEU A 29 -10.29 16.36 14.09
N ARG A 30 -11.16 15.43 13.67
CA ARG A 30 -10.85 14.49 12.59
C ARG A 30 -10.68 15.18 11.24
N VAL A 31 -11.54 16.15 10.91
CA VAL A 31 -11.40 16.98 9.70
C VAL A 31 -10.06 17.73 9.72
N LEU A 32 -9.76 18.42 10.82
CA LEU A 32 -8.54 19.22 10.99
C LEU A 32 -7.27 18.36 10.91
N ASN A 33 -7.25 17.20 11.57
CA ASN A 33 -6.12 16.27 11.49
C ASN A 33 -5.89 15.73 10.08
N GLN A 34 -6.97 15.45 9.33
CA GLN A 34 -6.83 15.01 7.95
C GLN A 34 -6.34 16.15 7.05
N LEU A 35 -6.83 17.37 7.27
CA LEU A 35 -6.40 18.57 6.55
C LEU A 35 -4.92 18.86 6.77
N ASP A 36 -4.43 18.88 8.02
CA ASP A 36 -3.00 19.02 8.34
C ASP A 36 -2.15 17.94 7.65
N ARG A 37 -2.60 16.67 7.69
CA ARG A 37 -1.89 15.56 7.03
C ARG A 37 -1.77 15.77 5.52
N VAL A 38 -2.83 16.19 4.85
CA VAL A 38 -2.84 16.39 3.40
C VAL A 38 -2.05 17.65 3.03
N GLN A 39 -2.11 18.72 3.82
CA GLN A 39 -1.28 19.91 3.64
C GLN A 39 0.22 19.61 3.78
N ARG A 40 0.63 18.81 4.77
CA ARG A 40 2.02 18.33 4.89
C ARG A 40 2.43 17.48 3.69
N SER A 41 1.50 16.72 3.09
CA SER A 41 1.76 15.98 1.86
C SER A 41 2.01 16.92 0.68
N ARG A 42 1.17 17.97 0.53
CA ARG A 42 1.36 19.02 -0.48
C ARG A 42 2.72 19.69 -0.35
N GLN A 43 3.09 20.11 0.86
CA GLN A 43 4.37 20.76 1.11
C GLN A 43 5.57 19.88 0.72
N ARG A 44 5.50 18.57 1.01
CA ARG A 44 6.54 17.63 0.59
C ARG A 44 6.65 17.51 -0.93
N LEU A 45 5.53 17.51 -1.65
CA LEU A 45 5.52 17.47 -3.12
C LEU A 45 6.13 18.74 -3.71
N LEU A 46 5.80 19.92 -3.17
CA LEU A 46 6.36 21.20 -3.60
C LEU A 46 7.88 21.28 -3.33
N GLN A 47 8.32 20.88 -2.13
CA GLN A 47 9.75 20.79 -1.82
C GLN A 47 10.48 19.80 -2.75
N GLN A 48 9.83 18.69 -3.11
CA GLN A 48 10.40 17.75 -4.07
C GLN A 48 10.47 18.35 -5.48
N GLN A 49 9.46 19.10 -5.90
CA GLN A 49 9.44 19.80 -7.19
C GLN A 49 10.58 20.82 -7.27
N GLU A 50 10.74 21.64 -6.23
CA GLU A 50 11.81 22.64 -6.13
C GLU A 50 13.20 21.98 -6.18
N ARG A 51 13.40 20.88 -5.43
CA ARG A 51 14.65 20.09 -5.45
C ARG A 51 14.97 19.48 -6.81
N LEU A 52 13.95 19.12 -7.60
CA LEU A 52 14.15 18.59 -8.94
C LEU A 52 14.55 19.68 -9.94
N GLY A 53 14.13 20.93 -9.68
CA GLY A 53 14.43 22.10 -10.50
C GLY A 53 13.96 21.93 -11.95
N ASP A 54 14.56 22.69 -12.85
CA ASP A 54 14.35 22.52 -14.29
C ASP A 54 15.17 21.32 -14.82
N PRO A 55 14.53 20.26 -15.36
CA PRO A 55 15.25 19.16 -15.97
C PRO A 55 16.09 19.60 -17.16
N GLN A 56 15.67 20.64 -17.88
CA GLN A 56 16.34 21.09 -19.09
C GLN A 56 17.78 21.54 -18.79
N HIS A 57 18.04 22.08 -17.61
CA HIS A 57 19.39 22.36 -17.13
C HIS A 57 20.33 21.14 -17.23
N TRP A 58 19.88 19.94 -16.84
CA TRP A 58 20.68 18.72 -16.94
C TRP A 58 20.90 18.26 -18.38
N ARG A 59 19.92 18.51 -19.25
CA ARG A 59 20.01 18.18 -20.67
C ARG A 59 21.02 19.08 -21.38
N THR A 60 20.90 20.40 -21.21
CA THR A 60 21.85 21.36 -21.79
C THR A 60 23.29 21.05 -21.37
N ARG A 61 23.50 20.73 -20.09
CA ARG A 61 24.81 20.29 -19.58
C ARG A 61 25.33 19.01 -20.23
N ALA A 62 24.47 18.03 -20.45
CA ALA A 62 24.84 16.79 -21.12
C ALA A 62 25.19 17.03 -22.60
N ASP A 63 24.38 17.83 -23.29
CA ASP A 63 24.55 18.17 -24.69
C ASP A 63 25.88 18.95 -24.91
N LEU A 64 26.24 19.86 -24.00
CA LEU A 64 27.50 20.60 -24.06
C LEU A 64 28.73 19.71 -23.86
N LEU A 65 28.67 18.75 -22.93
CA LEU A 65 29.74 17.76 -22.76
C LEU A 65 29.82 16.83 -23.98
N GLN A 66 28.68 16.45 -24.55
CA GLN A 66 28.60 15.55 -25.69
C GLN A 66 29.22 16.16 -26.95
N SER A 67 28.99 17.45 -27.22
CA SER A 67 29.62 18.13 -28.37
C SER A 67 31.14 18.24 -28.23
N HIS A 68 31.63 18.34 -26.99
CA HIS A 68 33.05 18.45 -26.66
C HIS A 68 33.66 17.12 -26.21
N ILE A 69 33.03 15.98 -26.54
CA ILE A 69 33.48 14.65 -26.09
C ILE A 69 34.95 14.36 -26.46
N HIS A 70 35.42 14.91 -27.57
CA HIS A 70 36.80 14.79 -28.05
C HIS A 70 37.84 15.45 -27.12
N LEU A 71 37.42 16.40 -26.28
CA LEU A 71 38.27 17.04 -25.26
C LEU A 71 38.32 16.23 -23.96
N LEU A 72 37.39 15.30 -23.75
CA LEU A 72 37.30 14.51 -22.53
C LEU A 72 38.21 13.28 -22.61
N ARG A 73 38.90 12.99 -21.50
CA ARG A 73 39.74 11.80 -21.32
C ARG A 73 39.42 11.11 -20.00
N ARG A 74 39.66 9.80 -19.95
CA ARG A 74 39.56 9.04 -18.70
C ARG A 74 40.58 9.57 -17.69
N GLY A 75 40.19 9.63 -16.41
CA GLY A 75 41.04 10.17 -15.33
C GLY A 75 40.87 11.67 -15.07
N MET A 76 40.12 12.41 -15.90
CA MET A 76 39.84 13.83 -15.64
C MET A 76 38.87 14.00 -14.46
N LYS A 77 39.18 14.95 -13.57
CA LYS A 77 38.32 15.33 -12.44
C LYS A 77 37.37 16.47 -12.77
N GLU A 78 37.74 17.29 -13.74
CA GLU A 78 36.93 18.43 -14.17
C GLU A 78 37.29 18.86 -15.59
N ILE A 79 36.37 19.60 -16.22
CA ILE A 79 36.58 20.31 -17.48
C ILE A 79 35.81 21.63 -17.45
N SER A 80 36.38 22.69 -18.03
CA SER A 80 35.69 23.97 -18.24
C SER A 80 35.32 24.10 -19.72
N LEU A 81 34.05 24.37 -20.01
CA LEU A 81 33.52 24.53 -21.37
C LEU A 81 32.65 25.79 -21.43
N ASN A 82 32.72 26.54 -22.53
CA ASN A 82 31.89 27.74 -22.68
C ASN A 82 30.44 27.35 -23.00
N ASP A 83 29.49 27.95 -22.30
CA ASP A 83 28.07 27.80 -22.60
C ASP A 83 27.74 28.45 -23.95
N TRP A 84 26.96 27.78 -24.80
CA TRP A 84 26.57 28.31 -26.10
C TRP A 84 25.69 29.56 -26.04
N THR A 85 24.97 29.74 -24.93
CA THR A 85 23.96 30.79 -24.75
C THR A 85 24.60 32.05 -24.17
N THR A 86 25.44 31.89 -23.15
CA THR A 86 26.04 33.02 -22.43
C THR A 86 27.47 33.30 -22.84
N GLY A 87 28.16 32.34 -23.46
CA GLY A 87 29.60 32.42 -23.75
C GLY A 87 30.50 32.25 -22.52
N GLU A 88 29.91 32.13 -21.33
CA GLU A 88 30.67 32.04 -20.07
C GLU A 88 31.17 30.61 -19.80
N PRO A 89 32.33 30.47 -19.13
CA PRO A 89 32.88 29.17 -18.79
C PRO A 89 32.06 28.46 -17.73
N VAL A 90 31.62 27.24 -18.04
CA VAL A 90 30.92 26.33 -17.14
C VAL A 90 31.86 25.20 -16.73
N VAL A 91 32.07 25.05 -15.43
CA VAL A 91 32.87 23.94 -14.88
C VAL A 91 32.01 22.69 -14.68
N PHE A 92 32.54 21.56 -15.13
CA PHE A 92 31.94 20.24 -15.01
C PHE A 92 32.82 19.35 -14.16
N ALA A 93 32.33 18.95 -12.99
CA ALA A 93 32.96 17.88 -12.22
C ALA A 93 32.72 16.53 -12.91
N LEU A 94 33.81 15.81 -13.17
CA LEU A 94 33.85 14.49 -13.82
C LEU A 94 34.29 13.44 -12.80
N ASP A 95 33.81 12.22 -12.97
CA ASP A 95 34.32 11.06 -12.26
C ASP A 95 35.52 10.50 -13.03
N PRO A 96 36.73 10.53 -12.46
CA PRO A 96 37.94 10.08 -13.14
C PRO A 96 37.95 8.57 -13.41
N THR A 97 37.15 7.79 -12.67
CA THR A 97 37.08 6.33 -12.82
C THR A 97 36.27 5.90 -14.06
N LEU A 98 35.35 6.77 -14.49
CA LEU A 98 34.40 6.54 -15.58
C LEU A 98 34.96 6.96 -16.94
N ALA A 99 34.45 6.33 -18.00
CA ALA A 99 34.71 6.77 -19.36
C ALA A 99 34.02 8.12 -19.66
N PRO A 100 34.51 8.91 -20.63
CA PRO A 100 33.87 10.16 -21.04
C PRO A 100 32.37 10.05 -21.32
N ALA A 101 31.96 9.04 -22.09
CA ALA A 101 30.56 8.79 -22.42
C ALA A 101 29.71 8.46 -21.17
N GLU A 102 30.28 7.79 -20.17
CA GLU A 102 29.58 7.46 -18.92
C GLU A 102 29.38 8.70 -18.04
N ASN A 103 30.36 9.62 -18.01
CA ASN A 103 30.23 10.90 -17.34
C ASN A 103 29.11 11.78 -17.97
N ILE A 104 28.99 11.74 -19.29
CA ILE A 104 27.89 12.40 -20.01
C ILE A 104 26.55 11.71 -19.69
N GLU A 105 26.49 10.38 -19.76
CA GLU A 105 25.26 9.62 -19.48
C GLU A 105 24.75 9.86 -18.04
N ARG A 106 25.62 10.14 -17.05
CA ARG A 106 25.18 10.56 -15.71
C ARG A 106 24.31 11.81 -15.73
N HIS A 107 24.61 12.77 -16.60
CA HIS A 107 23.81 13.99 -16.76
C HIS A 107 22.47 13.68 -17.44
N TYR A 108 22.46 12.86 -18.50
CA TYR A 108 21.20 12.39 -19.10
C TYR A 108 20.35 11.56 -18.14
N ARG A 109 20.95 10.74 -17.27
CA ARG A 109 20.24 10.01 -16.21
C ARG A 109 19.59 10.96 -15.21
N ARG A 110 20.26 12.04 -14.82
CA ARG A 110 19.67 13.10 -13.97
C ARG A 110 18.51 13.79 -14.66
N PHE A 111 18.64 14.17 -15.93
CA PHE A 111 17.55 14.70 -16.75
C PHE A 111 16.33 13.76 -16.77
N LYS A 112 16.54 12.47 -17.13
CA LYS A 112 15.47 11.46 -17.18
C LYS A 112 14.83 11.24 -15.81
N LYS A 113 15.61 11.30 -14.72
CA LYS A 113 15.10 11.17 -13.34
C LYS A 113 14.26 12.39 -12.95
N ALA A 114 14.74 13.60 -13.22
CA ALA A 114 14.02 14.84 -12.92
C ALA A 114 12.72 14.94 -13.72
N LYS A 115 12.76 14.68 -15.03
CA LYS A 115 11.58 14.66 -15.90
C LYS A 115 10.51 13.67 -15.42
N ARG A 116 10.90 12.44 -15.08
CA ARG A 116 9.97 11.43 -14.52
C ARG A 116 9.41 11.87 -13.17
N GLY A 117 10.25 12.41 -12.29
CA GLY A 117 9.84 12.91 -10.98
C GLY A 117 8.80 14.03 -11.09
N LEU A 118 9.05 15.02 -11.95
CA LEU A 118 8.12 16.12 -12.18
C LEU A 118 6.81 15.65 -12.81
N ALA A 119 6.83 14.68 -13.73
CA ALA A 119 5.60 14.10 -14.29
C ALA A 119 4.72 13.45 -13.22
N VAL A 120 5.32 12.71 -12.27
CA VAL A 120 4.57 12.11 -11.14
C VAL A 120 4.02 13.19 -10.21
N ILE A 121 4.79 14.25 -9.94
CA ILE A 121 4.33 15.35 -9.10
C ILE A 121 3.17 16.10 -9.77
N ALA A 122 3.28 16.37 -11.08
CA ALA A 122 2.25 17.05 -11.85
C ALA A 122 0.91 16.28 -11.85
N GLN A 123 0.93 14.95 -11.75
CA GLN A 123 -0.27 14.14 -11.60
C GLN A 123 -0.83 14.17 -10.17
N ARG A 124 0.04 14.14 -9.15
CA ARG A 124 -0.38 14.04 -7.74
C ARG A 124 -0.78 15.36 -7.09
N LEU A 125 -0.14 16.46 -7.48
CA LEU A 125 -0.35 17.75 -6.85
C LEU A 125 -1.81 18.23 -7.00
N PRO A 126 -2.45 18.14 -8.18
CA PRO A 126 -3.87 18.48 -8.33
C PRO A 126 -4.79 17.64 -7.44
N GLU A 127 -4.60 16.31 -7.37
CA GLU A 127 -5.41 15.42 -6.52
C GLU A 127 -5.33 15.81 -5.03
N VAL A 128 -4.13 16.19 -4.58
CA VAL A 128 -3.90 16.64 -3.20
C VAL A 128 -4.55 18.00 -2.96
N GLU A 129 -4.47 18.92 -3.91
CA GLU A 129 -5.07 20.26 -3.83
C GLU A 129 -6.60 20.20 -3.85
N GLU A 130 -7.20 19.39 -4.72
CA GLU A 130 -8.63 19.11 -4.71
C GLU A 130 -9.09 18.52 -3.37
N ARG A 131 -8.29 17.60 -2.80
CA ARG A 131 -8.61 17.02 -1.49
C ARG A 131 -8.54 18.06 -0.36
N ILE A 132 -7.59 19.00 -0.42
CA ILE A 132 -7.51 20.12 0.53
C ILE A 132 -8.75 20.99 0.40
N ALA A 133 -9.09 21.43 -0.82
CA ALA A 133 -10.25 22.27 -1.07
C ALA A 133 -11.56 21.61 -0.59
N MET A 134 -11.72 20.30 -0.81
CA MET A 134 -12.85 19.53 -0.30
C MET A 134 -12.91 19.52 1.24
N LEU A 135 -11.77 19.32 1.91
CA LEU A 135 -11.69 19.30 3.38
C LEU A 135 -11.93 20.67 3.99
N GLU A 136 -11.42 21.74 3.37
CA GLU A 136 -11.66 23.13 3.77
C GLU A 136 -13.15 23.49 3.64
N SER A 137 -13.77 23.15 2.51
CA SER A 137 -15.21 23.34 2.30
C SER A 137 -16.04 22.61 3.36
N VAL A 138 -15.69 21.37 3.71
CA VAL A 138 -16.39 20.63 4.77
C VAL A 138 -16.13 21.22 6.15
N ARG A 139 -14.91 21.65 6.46
CA ARG A 139 -14.59 22.34 7.72
C ARG A 139 -15.49 23.57 7.90
N ASP A 140 -15.55 24.43 6.88
CA ASP A 140 -16.30 25.69 6.95
C ASP A 140 -17.80 25.46 7.07
N ALA A 141 -18.34 24.53 6.28
CA ALA A 141 -19.74 24.15 6.38
C ALA A 141 -20.10 23.51 7.74
N CYS A 142 -19.21 22.68 8.31
CA CYS A 142 -19.40 22.10 9.64
C CYS A 142 -19.27 23.13 10.77
N ALA A 143 -18.48 24.19 10.58
CA ALA A 143 -18.35 25.28 11.53
C ALA A 143 -19.61 26.15 11.57
N GLN A 144 -20.21 26.40 10.40
CA GLN A 144 -21.44 27.19 10.24
C GLN A 144 -22.73 26.40 10.52
N ALA A 145 -22.65 25.07 10.61
CA ALA A 145 -23.81 24.22 10.86
C ALA A 145 -24.55 24.62 12.16
N SER A 146 -25.85 24.87 12.01
CA SER A 146 -26.75 25.28 13.09
C SER A 146 -27.41 24.10 13.81
N SER A 147 -27.31 22.89 13.23
CA SER A 147 -27.89 21.66 13.76
C SER A 147 -27.01 20.43 13.53
N LEU A 148 -27.24 19.35 14.29
CA LEU A 148 -26.59 18.05 14.11
C LEU A 148 -26.84 17.44 12.73
N GLN A 149 -28.07 17.56 12.22
CA GLN A 149 -28.42 17.04 10.91
C GLN A 149 -27.65 17.76 9.80
N GLU A 150 -27.56 19.09 9.88
CA GLU A 150 -26.78 19.90 8.95
C GLU A 150 -25.29 19.58 9.03
N PHE A 151 -24.73 19.46 10.24
CA PHE A 151 -23.35 19.05 10.45
C PHE A 151 -23.05 17.69 9.81
N ASN A 152 -23.87 16.67 10.09
CA ASN A 152 -23.68 15.32 9.56
C ASN A 152 -23.74 15.33 8.04
N ARG A 153 -24.70 16.04 7.43
CA ARG A 153 -24.80 16.17 5.97
C ARG A 153 -23.50 16.68 5.33
N HIS A 154 -22.81 17.64 5.96
CA HIS A 154 -21.54 18.15 5.46
C HIS A 154 -20.37 17.20 5.77
N PHE A 155 -20.29 16.70 6.99
CA PHE A 155 -19.24 15.81 7.45
C PHE A 155 -19.18 14.49 6.66
N GLU A 156 -20.36 13.91 6.37
CA GLU A 156 -20.49 12.62 5.69
C GLU A 156 -20.08 12.63 4.21
N ARG A 157 -19.95 13.81 3.60
CA ARG A 157 -19.38 13.95 2.24
C ARG A 157 -17.92 13.48 2.17
N VAL A 158 -17.18 13.63 3.27
CA VAL A 158 -15.75 13.30 3.38
C VAL A 158 -15.52 12.10 4.27
N PHE A 159 -16.37 11.95 5.29
CA PHE A 159 -16.35 10.89 6.27
C PHE A 159 -17.72 10.22 6.28
N PRO A 160 -18.09 9.51 5.20
CA PRO A 160 -19.36 8.80 5.18
C PRO A 160 -19.44 7.96 6.45
N PRO A 161 -20.64 7.85 7.06
CA PRO A 161 -20.80 6.98 8.19
C PRO A 161 -20.31 5.61 7.72
N ALA A 162 -19.54 4.91 8.55
CA ALA A 162 -19.28 3.52 8.28
C ALA A 162 -20.65 2.92 7.99
N ARG A 163 -20.89 2.46 6.75
CA ARG A 163 -22.19 1.91 6.37
C ARG A 163 -22.62 1.04 7.54
N PRO A 164 -23.79 1.28 8.16
CA PRO A 164 -24.32 0.24 9.00
C PRO A 164 -24.42 -0.95 8.07
N LEU A 165 -23.57 -1.96 8.29
CA LEU A 165 -23.98 -3.33 8.05
C LEU A 165 -25.36 -3.36 8.67
N SER A 166 -26.39 -3.52 7.84
CA SER A 166 -27.79 -3.57 8.24
C SER A 166 -27.84 -4.24 9.60
N LYS A 167 -28.27 -3.50 10.62
CA LYS A 167 -28.60 -4.08 11.91
C LYS A 167 -29.82 -4.95 11.67
N THR A 168 -29.61 -6.16 11.18
CA THR A 168 -30.45 -7.27 11.58
C THR A 168 -30.37 -7.31 13.10
N PRO A 169 -31.51 -7.43 13.79
CA PRO A 169 -31.57 -7.36 15.25
C PRO A 169 -30.62 -8.41 15.82
N GLU A 170 -29.94 -8.05 16.90
CA GLU A 170 -28.96 -8.87 17.61
C GLU A 170 -29.44 -10.32 17.76
N SER A 171 -28.90 -11.21 16.93
CA SER A 171 -28.60 -12.56 17.39
C SER A 171 -27.21 -12.49 17.99
N ALA A 172 -27.11 -12.84 19.26
CA ALA A 172 -25.87 -12.93 20.00
C ALA A 172 -24.74 -13.58 19.17
N GLY A 173 -23.61 -12.88 19.07
CA GLY A 173 -22.30 -13.43 18.75
C GLY A 173 -22.07 -13.91 17.32
N GLU A 174 -21.47 -13.07 16.47
CA GLU A 174 -20.45 -13.54 15.53
C GLU A 174 -19.54 -12.38 15.09
N GLN A 175 -18.28 -12.44 15.52
CA GLN A 175 -17.26 -11.44 15.22
C GLN A 175 -16.97 -11.45 13.71
N ARG A 176 -17.01 -10.28 13.06
CA ARG A 176 -16.56 -10.15 11.66
C ARG A 176 -15.14 -10.71 11.53
N LEU A 177 -14.99 -11.80 10.78
CA LEU A 177 -13.68 -12.40 10.57
C LEU A 177 -12.80 -11.43 9.75
N PRO A 178 -11.55 -11.17 10.19
CA PRO A 178 -10.64 -10.26 9.49
C PRO A 178 -10.18 -10.79 8.12
N TYR A 179 -10.49 -12.03 7.79
CA TYR A 179 -10.06 -12.72 6.58
C TYR A 179 -11.24 -13.31 5.80
N ARG A 180 -11.03 -13.59 4.51
CA ARG A 180 -11.90 -14.43 3.68
C ARG A 180 -11.46 -15.88 3.84
N ILE A 181 -12.39 -16.83 3.79
CA ILE A 181 -12.10 -18.26 3.82
C ILE A 181 -12.41 -18.84 2.44
N PHE A 182 -11.41 -19.51 1.86
CA PHE A 182 -11.52 -20.29 0.64
C PHE A 182 -11.19 -21.74 0.94
N LEU A 183 -11.78 -22.65 0.18
CA LEU A 183 -11.45 -24.07 0.23
C LEU A 183 -10.66 -24.44 -1.02
N GLY A 184 -9.42 -24.87 -0.81
CA GLY A 184 -8.60 -25.46 -1.87
C GLY A 184 -9.25 -26.73 -2.44
N ALA A 185 -8.77 -27.20 -3.59
CA ALA A 185 -9.31 -28.38 -4.25
C ALA A 185 -9.36 -29.64 -3.35
N ASP A 186 -8.39 -29.77 -2.44
CA ASP A 186 -8.29 -30.90 -1.50
C ASP A 186 -8.98 -30.62 -0.15
N GLY A 187 -9.82 -29.57 -0.10
CA GLY A 187 -10.58 -29.13 1.07
C GLY A 187 -9.76 -28.42 2.14
N HIS A 188 -8.51 -28.04 1.87
CA HIS A 188 -7.71 -27.26 2.80
C HIS A 188 -8.26 -25.83 2.94
N GLU A 189 -8.29 -25.31 4.16
CA GLU A 189 -8.71 -23.94 4.43
C GLU A 189 -7.60 -22.95 4.05
N ILE A 190 -7.96 -21.99 3.19
CA ILE A 190 -7.10 -20.88 2.78
C ILE A 190 -7.73 -19.58 3.28
N LEU A 191 -7.01 -18.86 4.12
CA LEU A 191 -7.42 -17.61 4.72
C LEU A 191 -6.77 -16.43 3.99
N VAL A 192 -7.52 -15.43 3.58
CA VAL A 192 -7.01 -14.26 2.83
C VAL A 192 -7.37 -12.97 3.56
N GLY A 193 -6.37 -12.18 3.97
CA GLY A 193 -6.60 -10.90 4.65
C GLY A 193 -7.27 -9.86 3.73
N LYS A 194 -8.19 -9.06 4.30
CA LYS A 194 -8.96 -8.06 3.55
C LYS A 194 -8.29 -6.67 3.49
N SER A 195 -7.39 -6.37 4.43
CA SER A 195 -6.70 -5.07 4.57
C SER A 195 -5.34 -5.24 5.29
N GLY A 196 -4.53 -4.17 5.40
CA GLY A 196 -3.25 -4.24 6.11
C GLY A 196 -3.39 -4.56 7.61
N ALA A 197 -4.42 -4.04 8.29
CA ALA A 197 -4.69 -4.36 9.69
C ALA A 197 -5.23 -5.80 9.87
N ASP A 198 -6.01 -6.26 8.90
CA ASP A 198 -6.50 -7.63 8.84
C ASP A 198 -5.38 -8.63 8.54
N ASN A 199 -4.43 -8.27 7.68
CA ASN A 199 -3.23 -9.04 7.39
C ASN A 199 -2.40 -9.28 8.65
N ASP A 200 -2.20 -8.24 9.47
CA ASP A 200 -1.53 -8.34 10.76
C ASP A 200 -2.28 -9.29 11.70
N THR A 201 -3.61 -9.15 11.79
CA THR A 201 -4.45 -9.99 12.63
C THR A 201 -4.42 -11.45 12.16
N LEU A 202 -4.53 -11.67 10.86
CA LEU A 202 -4.46 -13.00 10.24
C LEU A 202 -3.12 -13.67 10.56
N THR A 203 -2.01 -12.94 10.37
CA THR A 203 -0.66 -13.51 10.48
C THR A 203 -0.25 -13.74 11.93
N PHE A 204 -0.57 -12.82 12.85
CA PHE A 204 -0.04 -12.86 14.22
C PHE A 204 -1.05 -13.30 15.28
N ARG A 205 -2.36 -13.33 14.99
CA ARG A 205 -3.39 -13.74 15.96
C ARG A 205 -4.17 -14.98 15.55
N VAL A 206 -4.37 -15.21 14.25
CA VAL A 206 -5.24 -16.28 13.74
C VAL A 206 -4.44 -17.49 13.26
N ALA A 207 -3.35 -17.25 12.55
CA ALA A 207 -2.53 -18.31 11.96
C ALA A 207 -1.69 -19.02 13.03
N LYS A 208 -1.52 -20.34 12.87
CA LYS A 208 -0.64 -21.14 13.72
C LYS A 208 0.81 -21.00 13.22
N PRO A 209 1.82 -21.16 14.10
CA PRO A 209 3.22 -20.99 13.72
C PRO A 209 3.72 -21.87 12.56
N ARG A 210 3.10 -23.05 12.35
CA ARG A 210 3.46 -23.99 11.27
C ARG A 210 2.59 -23.86 10.02
N ASP A 211 1.57 -23.00 10.02
CA ASP A 211 0.77 -22.75 8.82
C ASP A 211 1.64 -22.11 7.74
N LEU A 212 1.32 -22.40 6.48
CA LEU A 212 2.03 -21.79 5.34
C LEU A 212 1.42 -20.42 5.03
N TRP A 213 2.28 -19.44 4.89
CA TRP A 213 1.98 -18.07 4.56
C TRP A 213 2.51 -17.73 3.17
N PHE A 214 1.69 -17.00 2.41
CA PHE A 214 1.93 -16.64 1.03
C PHE A 214 1.73 -15.15 0.85
N HIS A 215 2.59 -14.53 0.06
CA HIS A 215 2.50 -13.12 -0.32
C HIS A 215 3.25 -12.84 -1.62
N ILE A 216 2.79 -11.87 -2.39
CA ILE A 216 3.43 -11.50 -3.66
C ILE A 216 4.81 -10.86 -3.41
N ALA A 217 5.86 -11.43 -3.99
CA ALA A 217 7.22 -10.96 -3.76
C ALA A 217 7.43 -9.55 -4.33
N GLY A 218 7.99 -8.64 -3.52
CA GLY A 218 8.35 -7.28 -3.93
C GLY A 218 7.18 -6.33 -4.22
N ARG A 219 5.94 -6.71 -3.90
CA ARG A 219 4.74 -5.89 -4.16
C ARG A 219 3.80 -5.86 -2.95
N SER A 220 2.92 -4.87 -2.87
CA SER A 220 1.84 -4.88 -1.88
C SER A 220 0.76 -5.90 -2.29
N GLY A 221 0.16 -6.57 -1.32
CA GLY A 221 -0.84 -7.62 -1.55
C GLY A 221 -1.43 -8.16 -0.25
N ALA A 222 -2.47 -8.98 -0.37
CA ALA A 222 -3.05 -9.67 0.77
C ALA A 222 -2.09 -10.71 1.36
N HIS A 223 -2.15 -10.90 2.68
CA HIS A 223 -1.52 -12.06 3.31
C HIS A 223 -2.47 -13.25 3.12
N VAL A 224 -1.94 -14.37 2.63
CA VAL A 224 -2.69 -15.60 2.44
C VAL A 224 -2.11 -16.68 3.34
N VAL A 225 -2.94 -17.39 4.09
CA VAL A 225 -2.52 -18.45 5.01
C VAL A 225 -3.24 -19.74 4.66
N LEU A 226 -2.47 -20.78 4.33
CA LEU A 226 -2.96 -22.14 4.15
C LEU A 226 -2.81 -22.89 5.49
N ARG A 227 -3.95 -23.30 6.06
CA ARG A 227 -3.97 -24.00 7.35
C ARG A 227 -3.59 -25.45 7.17
N LYS A 228 -2.65 -25.93 7.99
CA LYS A 228 -2.35 -27.37 8.08
C LYS A 228 -3.41 -28.04 8.96
N ARG A 229 -3.97 -29.18 8.51
CA ARG A 229 -4.96 -29.92 9.31
C ARG A 229 -4.27 -30.69 10.44
N GLN A 230 -3.10 -31.26 10.16
CA GLN A 230 -2.26 -31.91 11.17
C GLN A 230 -0.90 -31.20 11.35
N LYS A 231 -0.26 -31.43 12.50
CA LYS A 231 0.97 -30.74 12.92
C LYS A 231 2.18 -31.01 12.02
N ASP A 232 2.21 -32.17 11.37
CA ASP A 232 3.32 -32.67 10.55
C ASP A 232 2.88 -33.00 9.11
N GLU A 233 1.67 -32.59 8.71
CA GLU A 233 1.19 -32.73 7.34
C GLU A 233 1.80 -31.64 6.45
N GLU A 234 2.40 -32.04 5.34
CA GLU A 234 2.72 -31.11 4.26
C GLU A 234 1.49 -30.94 3.36
N PRO A 235 0.93 -29.73 3.25
CA PRO A 235 -0.19 -29.49 2.35
C PRO A 235 0.20 -29.90 0.93
N SER A 236 -0.74 -30.52 0.23
CA SER A 236 -0.54 -30.95 -1.15
C SER A 236 -0.04 -29.80 -2.03
N GLN A 237 0.74 -30.11 -3.06
CA GLN A 237 1.19 -29.11 -4.01
C GLN A 237 0.02 -28.35 -4.65
N ALA A 238 -1.12 -29.01 -4.87
CA ALA A 238 -2.34 -28.38 -5.37
C ALA A 238 -2.87 -27.30 -4.41
N ALA A 239 -2.94 -27.59 -3.10
CA ALA A 239 -3.38 -26.62 -2.10
C ALA A 239 -2.42 -25.42 -1.96
N GLN A 240 -1.11 -25.65 -2.10
CA GLN A 240 -0.12 -24.58 -2.11
C GLN A 240 -0.25 -23.70 -3.36
N VAL A 241 -0.51 -24.29 -4.54
CA VAL A 241 -0.76 -23.55 -5.78
C VAL A 241 -2.05 -22.74 -5.69
N ASP A 242 -3.12 -23.28 -5.10
CA ASP A 242 -4.37 -22.56 -4.85
C ASP A 242 -4.14 -21.32 -3.97
N ALA A 243 -3.43 -21.49 -2.84
CA ALA A 243 -3.10 -20.39 -1.92
C ALA A 243 -2.22 -19.33 -2.59
N ALA A 244 -1.20 -19.75 -3.34
CA ALA A 244 -0.32 -18.84 -4.05
C ALA A 244 -1.06 -18.10 -5.19
N SER A 245 -2.01 -18.75 -5.87
CA SER A 245 -2.87 -18.13 -6.87
C SER A 245 -3.77 -17.05 -6.26
N LEU A 246 -4.31 -17.28 -5.05
CA LEU A 246 -5.04 -16.25 -4.32
C LEU A 246 -4.15 -15.06 -3.94
N ALA A 247 -2.88 -15.30 -3.59
CA ALA A 247 -1.93 -14.22 -3.30
C ALA A 247 -1.67 -13.32 -4.52
N VAL A 248 -1.55 -13.91 -5.72
CA VAL A 248 -1.43 -13.14 -6.97
C VAL A 248 -2.75 -12.40 -7.28
N TYR A 249 -3.89 -13.07 -7.14
CA TYR A 249 -5.21 -12.50 -7.43
C TYR A 249 -5.58 -11.31 -6.54
N PHE A 250 -5.28 -11.38 -5.23
CA PHE A 250 -5.50 -10.29 -4.28
C PHE A 250 -4.32 -9.31 -4.19
N SER A 251 -3.62 -9.11 -5.32
CA SER A 251 -2.55 -8.14 -5.47
C SER A 251 -2.67 -7.36 -6.79
N PRO A 252 -1.92 -6.26 -6.96
CA PRO A 252 -1.82 -5.57 -8.24
C PRO A 252 -1.29 -6.46 -9.37
N ALA A 253 -0.64 -7.60 -9.08
CA ALA A 253 -0.17 -8.54 -10.10
C ALA A 253 -1.32 -9.31 -10.80
N ARG A 254 -2.57 -9.20 -10.32
CA ARG A 254 -3.76 -9.74 -10.99
C ARG A 254 -3.87 -9.30 -12.45
N THR A 255 -3.47 -8.07 -12.77
CA THR A 255 -3.52 -7.54 -14.15
C THR A 255 -2.43 -8.08 -15.06
N ALA A 256 -1.35 -8.65 -14.51
CA ALA A 256 -0.32 -9.32 -15.29
C ALA A 256 -0.63 -10.82 -15.46
N GLY A 257 -1.50 -11.38 -14.62
CA GLY A 257 -1.84 -12.80 -14.64
C GLY A 257 -0.73 -13.73 -14.13
N GLU A 258 0.43 -13.20 -13.71
CA GLU A 258 1.53 -13.99 -13.16
C GLU A 258 2.35 -13.20 -12.14
N GLY A 259 3.07 -13.92 -11.28
CA GLY A 259 4.02 -13.29 -10.35
C GLY A 259 4.77 -14.27 -9.45
N PRO A 260 5.93 -13.86 -8.92
CA PRO A 260 6.64 -14.60 -7.88
C PRO A 260 5.90 -14.45 -6.54
N VAL A 261 5.61 -15.57 -5.88
CA VAL A 261 4.97 -15.62 -4.57
C VAL A 261 5.97 -16.15 -3.54
N THR A 262 6.19 -15.38 -2.50
CA THR A 262 6.96 -15.78 -1.32
C THR A 262 6.13 -16.73 -0.48
N VAL A 263 6.69 -17.90 -0.16
CA VAL A 263 6.10 -18.93 0.69
C VAL A 263 6.99 -19.15 1.89
N THR A 264 6.39 -19.14 3.08
CA THR A 264 7.10 -19.46 4.32
C THR A 264 6.15 -19.97 5.38
N GLU A 265 6.68 -20.49 6.49
CA GLU A 265 5.86 -20.76 7.67
C GLU A 265 5.72 -19.49 8.52
N VAL A 266 4.56 -19.32 9.15
CA VAL A 266 4.25 -18.14 9.98
C VAL A 266 5.30 -17.90 11.08
N ARG A 267 5.92 -18.95 11.63
CA ARG A 267 7.01 -18.85 12.64
C ARG A 267 8.24 -18.09 12.15
N HIS A 268 8.46 -18.02 10.84
CA HIS A 268 9.57 -17.29 10.23
C HIS A 268 9.22 -15.82 9.92
N ILE A 269 8.01 -15.39 10.29
CA ILE A 269 7.53 -14.02 10.06
C ILE A 269 7.64 -13.22 11.35
N ARG A 270 8.26 -12.04 11.25
CA ARG A 270 8.39 -11.10 12.36
C ARG A 270 7.76 -9.77 12.00
N ARG A 271 7.07 -9.17 12.98
CA ARG A 271 6.50 -7.84 12.84
C ARG A 271 7.62 -6.80 12.83
N LEU A 272 7.60 -5.87 11.88
CA LEU A 272 8.58 -4.78 11.85
C LEU A 272 8.11 -3.67 12.80
N LYS A 273 8.86 -3.44 13.89
CA LYS A 273 8.51 -2.42 14.89
C LYS A 273 8.52 -1.03 14.24
N GLY A 274 7.42 -0.29 14.39
CA GLY A 274 7.27 1.08 13.86
C GLY A 274 6.82 1.18 12.39
N ALA A 275 6.61 0.05 11.70
CA ALA A 275 6.12 0.06 10.33
C ALA A 275 4.57 0.09 10.26
N PRO A 276 3.97 0.51 9.12
CA PRO A 276 2.53 0.46 8.92
C PRO A 276 1.96 -0.97 9.08
N PRO A 277 0.69 -1.12 9.52
CA PRO A 277 0.04 -2.44 9.66
C PRO A 277 0.11 -3.26 8.36
N GLY A 278 0.45 -4.54 8.48
CA GLY A 278 0.68 -5.46 7.36
C GLY A 278 2.15 -5.55 6.91
N THR A 279 3.05 -4.75 7.48
CA THR A 279 4.48 -4.81 7.14
C THR A 279 5.19 -5.87 7.97
N VAL A 280 5.76 -6.87 7.29
CA VAL A 280 6.41 -8.01 7.92
C VAL A 280 7.83 -8.21 7.41
N ARG A 281 8.71 -8.73 8.28
CA ARG A 281 10.04 -9.21 7.94
C ARG A 281 10.00 -10.73 7.86
N VAL A 282 10.41 -11.29 6.73
CA VAL A 282 10.46 -12.73 6.51
C VAL A 282 11.90 -13.21 6.71
N LEU A 283 12.13 -14.16 7.61
CA LEU A 283 13.47 -14.64 7.97
C LEU A 283 13.96 -15.75 7.03
N GLN A 284 13.05 -16.61 6.59
CA GLN A 284 13.32 -17.72 5.67
C GLN A 284 12.13 -17.81 4.73
N TYR A 285 12.37 -18.03 3.44
CA TYR A 285 11.30 -18.19 2.46
C TYR A 285 11.76 -19.00 1.26
N SER A 286 10.79 -19.54 0.54
CA SER A 286 10.94 -20.05 -0.81
C SER A 286 10.10 -19.18 -1.74
N GLU A 287 10.46 -19.11 -3.02
CA GLU A 287 9.66 -18.40 -4.01
C GLU A 287 9.10 -19.40 -5.03
N ILE A 288 7.82 -19.25 -5.34
CA ILE A 288 7.13 -20.04 -6.35
C ILE A 288 6.58 -19.08 -7.39
N LYS A 289 6.88 -19.31 -8.67
CA LYS A 289 6.27 -18.53 -9.75
C LYS A 289 4.89 -19.10 -10.06
N ILE A 290 3.86 -18.27 -9.97
CA ILE A 290 2.48 -18.65 -10.29
C ILE A 290 2.01 -17.91 -11.53
N VAL A 291 1.31 -18.65 -12.39
CA VAL A 291 0.53 -18.11 -13.52
C VAL A 291 -0.93 -18.44 -13.23
N LEU A 292 -1.79 -17.43 -13.25
CA LEU A 292 -3.21 -17.56 -12.98
C LEU A 292 -3.90 -18.25 -14.15
N ASP A 293 -4.46 -19.43 -13.89
CA ASP A 293 -5.43 -20.07 -14.77
C ASP A 293 -6.85 -19.61 -14.41
N ARG A 294 -7.61 -19.13 -15.41
CA ARG A 294 -8.90 -18.47 -15.23
C ARG A 294 -9.96 -19.43 -14.71
N ASP A 295 -9.97 -20.66 -15.22
CA ASP A 295 -10.94 -21.67 -14.83
C ASP A 295 -10.65 -22.19 -13.42
N SER A 296 -9.37 -22.40 -13.11
CA SER A 296 -8.95 -22.85 -11.78
C SER A 296 -9.19 -21.78 -10.71
N ILE A 297 -8.84 -20.50 -10.95
CA ILE A 297 -9.10 -19.42 -10.00
C ILE A 297 -10.61 -19.15 -9.87
N GLY A 298 -11.38 -19.26 -10.97
CA GLY A 298 -12.83 -19.12 -10.95
C GLY A 298 -13.49 -20.16 -10.05
N LYS A 299 -13.09 -21.44 -10.20
CA LYS A 299 -13.55 -22.53 -9.32
C LYS A 299 -13.13 -22.30 -7.87
N LEU A 300 -11.91 -21.83 -7.63
CA LEU A 300 -11.41 -21.53 -6.28
C LEU A 300 -12.16 -20.37 -5.61
N LEU A 301 -12.50 -19.32 -6.37
CA LEU A 301 -13.31 -18.19 -5.90
C LEU A 301 -14.78 -18.59 -5.64
N GLN A 302 -15.31 -19.58 -6.39
CA GLN A 302 -16.64 -20.15 -6.16
C GLN A 302 -16.66 -21.08 -4.95
N ARG A 303 -15.57 -21.80 -4.66
CA ARG A 303 -15.34 -22.58 -3.42
C ARG A 303 -15.00 -21.67 -2.23
N ARG A 304 -15.70 -20.54 -2.15
CA ARG A 304 -15.70 -19.66 -0.99
C ARG A 304 -16.62 -20.28 0.04
N ALA A 305 -16.13 -20.48 1.26
CA ALA A 305 -17.01 -20.82 2.38
C ALA A 305 -18.01 -19.66 2.55
N ALA A 306 -19.31 -19.95 2.50
CA ALA A 306 -20.38 -18.96 2.40
C ALA A 306 -20.25 -17.87 3.48
N GLN A 307 -19.83 -16.66 3.07
CA GLN A 307 -19.97 -15.35 3.75
C GLN A 307 -19.21 -14.28 2.90
N ASP A 308 -19.78 -13.88 1.76
CA ASP A 308 -20.01 -12.51 1.25
C ASP A 308 -20.28 -12.59 -0.27
N VAL A 309 -21.39 -12.00 -0.70
CA VAL A 309 -21.78 -11.79 -2.10
C VAL A 309 -21.07 -10.53 -2.62
N ASP A 310 -20.18 -10.69 -3.60
CA ASP A 310 -19.93 -9.74 -4.71
C ASP A 310 -18.75 -10.28 -5.54
N ALA A 311 -19.04 -10.86 -6.71
CA ALA A 311 -18.07 -11.42 -7.63
C ALA A 311 -18.24 -10.77 -9.01
N SER A 312 -17.66 -9.58 -9.19
CA SER A 312 -17.45 -9.00 -10.52
C SER A 312 -16.03 -9.33 -11.03
N LEU A 313 -15.98 -10.11 -12.12
CA LEU A 313 -14.77 -10.41 -12.88
C LEU A 313 -14.36 -9.21 -13.75
N PRO A 314 -13.08 -8.80 -13.81
CA PRO A 314 -12.58 -7.86 -14.82
C PRO A 314 -12.26 -8.55 -16.17
N PRO A 315 -12.11 -7.79 -17.27
CA PRO A 315 -11.93 -8.33 -18.61
C PRO A 315 -10.47 -8.73 -18.95
N SER A 316 -10.39 -9.86 -19.67
CA SER A 316 -9.40 -10.47 -20.58
C SER A 316 -7.89 -10.10 -20.51
N LEU A 317 -7.07 -11.15 -20.36
CA LEU A 317 -5.64 -11.23 -20.71
C LEU A 317 -5.37 -12.47 -21.59
N PRO A 318 -4.33 -12.46 -22.44
CA PRO A 318 -4.15 -13.42 -23.54
C PRO A 318 -3.59 -14.80 -23.12
N GLU A 319 -3.88 -15.82 -23.94
CA GLU A 319 -3.61 -17.25 -23.71
C GLU A 319 -2.14 -17.71 -23.85
N ARG A 320 -1.65 -18.33 -22.76
CA ARG A 320 -0.84 -19.56 -22.61
C ARG A 320 0.29 -19.93 -23.60
N VAL A 321 1.48 -20.24 -23.04
CA VAL A 321 2.31 -21.42 -23.37
C VAL A 321 2.95 -21.97 -22.07
N MET A 322 2.73 -23.25 -21.75
CA MET A 322 3.33 -23.93 -20.58
C MET A 322 4.82 -24.25 -20.81
N ARG A 323 5.68 -23.82 -19.88
CA ARG A 323 6.98 -24.46 -19.62
C ARG A 323 7.24 -24.46 -18.11
N GLN A 324 7.35 -25.65 -17.52
CA GLN A 324 7.86 -25.83 -16.16
C GLN A 324 9.38 -25.58 -16.17
N LEU A 325 9.87 -24.76 -15.23
CA LEU A 325 11.30 -24.59 -14.95
C LEU A 325 11.54 -24.75 -13.43
N PRO A 326 12.71 -25.25 -13.03
CA PRO A 326 12.95 -25.73 -11.67
C PRO A 326 13.09 -24.60 -10.64
N SER A 327 12.73 -24.92 -9.39
CA SER A 327 12.80 -24.06 -8.21
C SER A 327 14.24 -23.80 -7.76
N HIS A 328 14.61 -22.53 -7.56
CA HIS A 328 15.85 -22.14 -6.89
C HIS A 328 15.58 -21.62 -5.48
N SER A 329 16.12 -22.30 -4.47
CA SER A 329 16.12 -21.85 -3.08
C SER A 329 17.30 -20.90 -2.87
N LYS A 330 17.05 -19.61 -2.63
CA LYS A 330 18.10 -18.65 -2.23
C LYS A 330 17.99 -18.33 -0.74
N LYS A 331 19.07 -18.57 0.01
CA LYS A 331 19.27 -18.01 1.35
C LYS A 331 19.63 -16.53 1.21
N ALA A 332 18.97 -15.67 1.98
CA ALA A 332 19.36 -14.26 2.09
C ALA A 332 20.58 -14.15 3.01
N GLU A 333 21.67 -13.60 2.49
CA GLU A 333 22.82 -13.13 3.29
C GLU A 333 22.48 -11.80 3.98
N SER A 334 23.15 -11.61 5.12
CA SER A 334 22.89 -10.68 6.23
C SER A 334 22.84 -9.19 5.91
#